data_AF-A0A973X9R5-F1
#
_entry.id   AF-A0A973X9R5-F1
#
_cell.length_a   1.000
_cell.length_b   1.000
_cell.length_c   1.000
_cell.angle_alpha   90.00
_cell.angle_beta   90.00
_cell.angle_gamma   90.00
#
_symmetry.space_group_name_H-M   'P 1'
#
loop_
_entity.id
_entity.type
_entity.pdbx_description
1 polymer ?
#
loop_
_entity_poly.entity_id
_entity_poly.type
_entity_poly.pdbx_seq_one_letter_code
_entity_poly.pdbx_strand_id
1 'polypeptide(L)' 'MSATNPLKLPNALGATNAEVTALKGATSYQAVLRTHAVFAAEGVKVHILARVAGGNLRRPQAVLLDASKPVFGTAD' A
#
# COMPACT_ATOMS: atom_id res chain seq x y z
N MET A 1 -34.47 24.27 31.75
CA MET A 1 -33.02 24.09 31.48
C MET A 1 -32.81 22.62 31.15
N SER A 2 -32.54 22.28 29.88
CA SER A 2 -32.23 20.90 29.47
C SER A 2 -30.78 20.57 29.80
N ALA A 3 -30.58 19.66 30.75
CA ALA A 3 -29.27 19.08 31.02
C ALA A 3 -28.99 17.97 29.99
N THR A 4 -28.18 18.24 28.99
CA THR A 4 -27.56 17.21 28.16
C THR A 4 -26.47 16.54 28.98
N ASN A 5 -26.78 15.38 29.56
CA ASN A 5 -25.79 14.53 30.20
C ASN A 5 -24.95 13.84 29.10
N PRO A 6 -23.64 14.09 28.98
CA PRO A 6 -22.83 13.44 27.96
C PRO A 6 -22.70 11.95 28.28
N LEU A 7 -23.14 11.08 27.37
CA LEU A 7 -22.95 9.64 27.45
C LEU A 7 -21.45 9.35 27.28
N LYS A 8 -20.72 9.21 28.39
CA LYS A 8 -19.29 8.93 28.38
C LYS A 8 -19.10 7.48 27.93
N LEU A 9 -18.65 7.30 26.69
CA LEU A 9 -18.33 5.98 26.15
C LEU A 9 -17.29 5.30 27.05
N PRO A 10 -17.51 4.04 27.47
CA PRO A 10 -16.53 3.30 28.25
C PRO A 10 -15.20 3.22 27.48
N ASN A 11 -14.08 3.52 28.14
CA ASN A 11 -12.75 3.55 27.51
C ASN A 11 -12.40 2.25 26.76
N ALA A 12 -12.92 1.11 27.23
CA ALA A 12 -12.75 -0.18 26.57
C ALA A 12 -13.38 -0.23 25.16
N LEU A 13 -14.55 0.38 24.96
CA LEU A 13 -15.20 0.46 23.64
C LEU A 13 -14.41 1.34 22.66
N GLY A 14 -13.77 2.40 23.16
CA GLY A 14 -12.87 3.24 22.37
C GLY A 14 -11.64 2.47 21.88
N ALA A 15 -11.02 1.68 22.77
CA ALA A 15 -9.88 0.85 22.44
C ALA A 15 -10.22 -0.24 21.40
N THR A 16 -11.34 -0.96 21.60
CA THR A 16 -11.78 -1.99 20.64
C THR A 16 -12.12 -1.42 19.27
N ASN A 17 -12.70 -0.21 19.20
CA ASN A 17 -13.00 0.43 17.93
C ASN A 17 -11.72 0.84 17.18
N ALA A 18 -10.69 1.29 17.89
CA ALA A 18 -9.39 1.62 17.31
C ALA A 18 -8.70 0.37 16.75
N GLU A 19 -8.72 -0.75 17.49
CA GLU A 19 -8.16 -2.04 17.05
C GLU A 19 -8.87 -2.59 15.82
N VAL A 20 -10.21 -2.59 15.81
CA VAL A 20 -11.01 -3.03 14.66
C VAL A 20 -10.74 -2.14 13.43
N THR A 21 -10.55 -0.84 13.63
CA THR A 21 -10.23 0.09 12.53
C THR A 21 -8.83 -0.16 11.98
N ALA A 22 -7.84 -0.39 12.85
CA ALA A 22 -6.48 -0.76 12.43
C ALA A 22 -6.46 -2.09 11.66
N LEU A 23 -7.19 -3.10 12.13
CA LEU A 23 -7.29 -4.40 11.46
C LEU A 23 -7.97 -4.28 10.08
N LYS A 24 -9.05 -3.50 9.97
CA LYS A 24 -9.72 -3.22 8.70
C LYS A 24 -8.81 -2.47 7.73
N GLY A 25 -8.04 -1.49 8.22
CA GLY A 25 -7.06 -0.74 7.44
C GLY A 25 -5.91 -1.63 6.93
N ALA A 26 -5.39 -2.53 7.77
CA ALA A 26 -4.36 -3.48 7.37
C ALA A 26 -4.87 -4.46 6.30
N THR A 27 -6.12 -4.92 6.46
CA THR A 27 -6.75 -5.85 5.52
C THR A 27 -7.00 -5.18 4.17
N SER A 28 -7.49 -3.94 4.15
CA SER A 28 -7.70 -3.19 2.90
C SER A 28 -6.37 -2.86 2.21
N TYR A 29 -5.33 -2.49 2.96
CA TYR A 29 -3.99 -2.28 2.43
C TYR A 29 -3.43 -3.55 1.75
N GLN A 30 -3.54 -4.70 2.42
CA GLN A 30 -3.11 -5.99 1.85
C GLN A 30 -3.93 -6.38 0.61
N ALA A 31 -5.23 -6.10 0.61
CA ALA A 31 -6.09 -6.34 -0.55
C ALA A 31 -5.70 -5.46 -1.76
N VAL A 32 -5.33 -4.20 -1.52
CA VAL A 32 -4.80 -3.31 -2.55
C VAL A 32 -3.46 -3.81 -3.08
N LEU A 33 -2.51 -4.18 -2.23
CA LEU A 33 -1.21 -4.68 -2.71
C LEU A 33 -1.34 -5.94 -3.59
N ARG A 34 -2.28 -6.85 -3.26
CA ARG A 34 -2.52 -8.07 -4.04
C ARG A 34 -3.02 -7.82 -5.46
N THR A 35 -3.66 -6.70 -5.73
CA THR A 35 -4.24 -6.39 -7.04
C THR A 35 -3.39 -5.45 -7.88
N HIS A 36 -2.36 -4.83 -7.29
CA HIS A 36 -1.49 -3.90 -8.01
C HIS A 36 -0.45 -4.64 -8.87
N ALA A 37 -0.47 -4.34 -10.16
CA ALA A 37 0.61 -4.68 -11.08
C ALA A 37 1.67 -3.55 -11.07
N VAL A 38 2.94 -3.93 -10.95
CA VAL A 38 4.10 -3.02 -10.93
C VAL A 38 5.09 -3.41 -12.02
N PHE A 39 6.01 -2.51 -12.38
CA PHE A 39 7.09 -2.84 -13.31
C PHE A 39 8.36 -3.19 -12.54
N ALA A 40 9.02 -4.29 -12.89
CA ALA A 40 10.30 -4.64 -12.31
C ALA A 40 11.37 -3.59 -12.66
N ALA A 41 12.17 -3.17 -11.68
CA ALA A 41 13.19 -2.13 -11.84
C ALA A 41 14.15 -2.42 -13.00
N GLU A 42 14.59 -3.68 -13.15
CA GLU A 42 15.47 -4.09 -14.24
C GLU A 42 14.83 -3.92 -15.61
N GLY A 43 13.56 -4.32 -15.77
CA GLY A 43 12.82 -4.16 -17.02
C GLY A 43 12.63 -2.68 -17.40
N VAL A 44 12.39 -1.82 -16.42
CA VAL A 44 12.30 -0.36 -16.63
C VAL A 44 13.67 0.21 -17.02
N LYS A 45 14.74 -0.18 -16.32
CA LYS A 45 16.11 0.28 -16.60
C LYS A 45 16.54 -0.08 -18.02
N VAL A 46 16.36 -1.33 -18.44
CA VAL A 46 16.67 -1.78 -19.81
C VAL A 46 15.87 -0.97 -20.83
N HIS A 47 14.58 -0.74 -20.58
CA HIS A 47 13.73 0.05 -21.49
C HIS A 47 14.22 1.51 -21.62
N ILE A 48 14.58 2.15 -20.51
CA ILE A 48 15.07 3.53 -20.50
C ILE A 48 16.41 3.61 -21.24
N LEU A 49 17.37 2.74 -20.94
CA LEU A 49 18.68 2.74 -21.57
C LEU A 49 18.58 2.54 -23.09
N ALA A 50 17.74 1.63 -23.54
CA ALA A 50 17.51 1.42 -24.97
C ALA A 50 16.87 2.65 -25.63
N ARG A 51 15.91 3.30 -24.97
CA ARG A 51 15.29 4.51 -25.50
C ARG A 51 16.29 5.66 -25.61
N VAL A 52 17.15 5.84 -24.61
CA VAL A 52 18.23 6.84 -24.63
C VAL A 52 19.20 6.59 -25.79
N ALA A 53 19.48 5.32 -26.11
CA ALA A 53 20.29 4.93 -27.26
C ALA A 53 19.57 5.03 -28.62
N GLY A 54 18.33 5.55 -28.67
CA GLY A 54 17.53 5.64 -29.89
C GLY A 54 16.88 4.32 -30.35
N GLY A 55 16.98 3.27 -29.54
CA GLY A 55 16.36 1.97 -29.80
C GLY A 55 14.90 1.90 -29.34
N ASN A 56 14.09 1.09 -30.02
CA ASN A 56 12.73 0.74 -29.60
C ASN A 56 12.70 -0.69 -29.05
N LEU A 57 13.11 -0.86 -27.80
CA LEU A 57 12.84 -2.11 -27.09
C LEU A 57 11.39 -2.19 -26.62
N ARG A 58 10.92 -3.43 -26.47
CA ARG A 58 9.59 -3.78 -25.98
C ARG A 58 9.29 -3.02 -24.67
N ARG A 59 8.02 -2.64 -24.48
CA ARG A 59 7.58 -1.99 -23.23
C ARG A 59 7.83 -2.94 -22.04
N PRO A 60 8.17 -2.41 -20.85
CA PRO A 60 8.24 -3.23 -19.65
C PRO A 60 6.92 -3.97 -19.42
N GLN A 61 7.00 -5.22 -19.02
CA GLN A 61 5.82 -6.02 -18.67
C GLN A 61 5.47 -5.80 -17.20
N ALA A 62 4.19 -5.53 -16.93
CA ALA A 62 3.71 -5.42 -15.57
C ALA A 62 3.69 -6.81 -14.92
N VAL A 63 4.13 -6.88 -13.67
CA VAL A 63 4.17 -8.07 -12.82
C VAL A 63 3.35 -7.81 -11.56
N LEU A 64 2.81 -8.86 -10.95
CA LEU A 64 2.12 -8.70 -9.67
C LEU A 64 3.11 -8.23 -8.60
N LEU A 65 2.64 -7.31 -7.76
CA LEU A 65 3.42 -6.88 -6.61
C LEU A 65 3.55 -8.03 -5.61
N ASP A 66 4.78 -8.39 -5.30
CA ASP A 66 5.10 -9.38 -4.27
C ASP A 66 4.99 -8.72 -2.89
N ALA A 67 3.83 -8.88 -2.26
CA ALA A 67 3.55 -8.33 -0.94
C ALA A 67 4.42 -8.93 0.19
N SER A 68 5.18 -10.00 -0.07
CA SER A 68 6.14 -10.55 0.90
C SER A 68 7.44 -9.74 0.97
N LYS A 69 7.70 -8.88 -0.02
CA LYS A 69 8.90 -8.04 -0.06
C LYS A 69 8.59 -6.66 0.53
N PRO A 70 9.53 -6.09 1.31
CA PRO A 70 9.37 -4.73 1.80
C PRO A 70 9.29 -3.77 0.61
N VAL A 71 8.22 -2.97 0.58
CA VAL A 71 7.97 -1.95 -0.47
C VAL A 71 8.83 -0.71 -0.27
N PHE A 72 9.48 -0.59 0.89
CA PHE A 72 10.45 0.43 1.23
C PHE A 72 11.83 -0.23 1.30
N GLY A 73 12.77 0.24 0.49
CA GLY A 73 14.18 -0.03 0.75
C GLY A 73 14.50 0.47 2.16
N THR A 74 15.11 -0.37 2.98
CA THR A 74 15.78 0.12 4.18
C THR A 74 16.77 1.17 3.72
N ALA A 75 16.54 2.43 4.11
CA ALA A 75 17.52 3.49 3.94
C ALA A 75 18.69 3.14 4.85
N ASP A 76 19.77 2.65 4.26
CA ASP A 76 21.11 2.74 4.84
C ASP A 76 21.70 4.12 4.55
#